data_AF-A0A2V8VG81-F1
#
_entry.id   AF-A0A2V8VG81-F1
#
_cell.length_a   1.000
_cell.length_b   1.000
_cell.length_c   1.000
_cell.angle_alpha   90.00
_cell.angle_beta   90.00
_cell.angle_gamma   90.00
#
_symmetry.space_group_name_H-M   'P 1'
#
loop_
_entity.id
_entity.type
_entity.pdbx_description
1 polymer ?
#
loop_
_entity_poly.entity_id
_entity_poly.type
_entity_poly.pdbx_seq_one_letter_code
_entity_poly.pdbx_strand_id
1 'polypeptide(L)'
;MNRPRGTMFSAWLGILIGAGALLALVLVLHRAALSAAAPSALAAGTLLVAGALLGLFAVRRGSWSGMFLAQGSAAAAAILIVCVFALPAIEEFDSTRPLVSQLRAQGIDGTIVGAYRARDLSLEFYLGRQVPLVDDPGELRTRVGAEPGGVWIVLTRDLPRLRADAALTVEPVLERPCRSAVRLGPAHLGMRHGR
;
A
#
# COMPACT_ATOMS: atom_id res chain seq x y z
N MET A 1 -18.77 -46.90 -23.54
CA MET A 1 -18.21 -46.06 -22.47
C MET A 1 -18.09 -44.63 -22.98
N ASN A 2 -19.08 -43.78 -22.69
CA ASN A 2 -19.09 -42.39 -23.10
C ASN A 2 -18.14 -41.58 -22.19
N ARG A 3 -17.05 -41.05 -22.75
CA ARG A 3 -16.21 -40.07 -22.03
C ARG A 3 -17.07 -38.83 -21.72
N PRO A 4 -17.21 -38.42 -20.45
CA PRO A 4 -18.10 -37.31 -20.11
C PRO A 4 -17.53 -36.00 -20.64
N ARG A 5 -18.17 -35.42 -21.66
CA ARG A 5 -17.81 -34.11 -22.24
C ARG A 5 -17.75 -32.98 -21.20
N GLY A 6 -18.41 -33.13 -20.05
CA GLY A 6 -18.40 -32.17 -18.95
C GLY A 6 -17.06 -32.02 -18.22
N THR A 7 -16.20 -33.05 -18.20
CA THR A 7 -14.92 -32.98 -17.47
C THR A 7 -13.88 -32.12 -18.19
N MET A 8 -13.88 -32.09 -19.53
CA MET A 8 -13.06 -31.15 -20.30
C MET A 8 -13.53 -29.71 -20.15
N PHE A 9 -14.84 -29.48 -20.10
CA PHE A 9 -15.40 -28.13 -19.97
C PHE A 9 -15.05 -27.51 -18.61
N SER A 10 -15.15 -28.28 -17.53
CA SER A 10 -14.73 -27.87 -16.18
C SER A 10 -13.24 -27.53 -16.11
N ALA A 11 -12.39 -28.29 -16.80
CA ALA A 11 -10.95 -28.05 -16.79
C ALA A 11 -10.55 -26.80 -17.59
N TRP A 12 -11.18 -26.57 -18.74
CA TRP A 12 -11.00 -25.34 -19.52
C TRP A 12 -11.48 -24.10 -18.76
N LEU A 13 -12.59 -24.20 -18.04
CA LEU A 13 -13.09 -23.12 -17.19
C LEU A 13 -12.09 -22.78 -16.07
N GLY A 14 -11.50 -23.80 -15.43
CA GLY A 14 -10.46 -23.60 -14.42
C GLY A 14 -9.20 -22.90 -14.97
N ILE A 15 -8.77 -23.26 -16.18
CA ILE A 15 -7.63 -22.61 -16.86
C ILE A 15 -7.97 -21.16 -17.22
N LEU A 16 -9.17 -20.89 -17.74
CA LEU A 16 -9.62 -19.53 -18.07
C LEU A 16 -9.70 -18.64 -16.82
N ILE A 17 -10.23 -19.14 -15.72
CA ILE A 17 -10.28 -18.41 -14.44
C ILE A 17 -8.86 -18.17 -13.92
N GLY A 18 -7.97 -19.16 -13.98
CA GLY A 18 -6.57 -19.01 -13.56
C GLY A 18 -5.80 -18.01 -14.42
N ALA A 19 -5.98 -18.04 -15.74
CA ALA A 19 -5.37 -17.11 -16.68
C ALA A 19 -5.91 -15.68 -16.51
N GLY A 20 -7.24 -15.54 -16.31
CA GLY A 20 -7.87 -14.25 -16.03
C GLY A 20 -7.40 -13.65 -14.69
N ALA A 21 -7.28 -14.48 -13.65
CA ALA A 21 -6.73 -14.06 -12.36
C ALA A 21 -5.26 -13.63 -12.49
N LEU A 22 -4.44 -14.39 -13.22
CA LEU A 22 -3.03 -14.05 -13.46
C LEU A 22 -2.90 -12.75 -14.27
N LEU A 23 -3.73 -12.55 -15.31
CA LEU A 23 -3.73 -11.34 -16.11
C LEU A 23 -4.17 -10.11 -15.30
N ALA A 24 -5.25 -10.24 -14.51
CA ALA A 24 -5.69 -9.18 -13.60
C ALA A 24 -4.59 -8.82 -12.60
N LEU A 25 -3.88 -9.82 -12.08
CA LEU A 25 -2.76 -9.66 -11.16
C LEU A 25 -1.60 -8.91 -11.81
N VAL A 26 -1.20 -9.28 -13.04
CA VAL A 26 -0.15 -8.58 -13.81
C VAL A 26 -0.53 -7.13 -14.10
N LEU A 27 -1.78 -6.86 -14.50
CA LEU A 27 -2.27 -5.50 -14.78
C LEU A 27 -2.28 -4.63 -13.52
N VAL A 28 -2.65 -5.20 -12.37
CA VAL A 28 -2.66 -4.51 -11.07
C VAL A 28 -1.22 -4.24 -10.59
N LEU A 29 -0.29 -5.17 -10.82
CA LEU A 29 1.12 -5.06 -10.45
C LEU A 29 1.91 -4.00 -11.20
N HIS A 30 1.38 -3.50 -12.32
CA HIS A 30 2.02 -2.40 -13.04
C HIS A 30 1.88 -1.05 -12.33
N ARG A 31 1.09 -0.97 -11.25
CA ARG A 31 1.06 0.21 -10.38
C ARG A 31 2.24 0.18 -9.42
N ALA A 32 3.07 1.22 -9.45
CA ALA A 32 4.24 1.36 -8.56
C ALA A 32 3.88 1.16 -7.07
N ALA A 33 2.68 1.59 -6.66
CA ALA A 33 2.14 1.41 -5.31
C ALA A 33 1.90 -0.06 -4.89
N LEU A 34 1.88 -1.00 -5.84
CA LEU A 34 1.61 -2.42 -5.58
C LEU A 34 2.83 -3.31 -5.86
N SER A 35 3.97 -2.71 -6.22
CA SER A 35 5.23 -3.42 -6.46
C SER A 35 5.71 -4.20 -5.23
N ALA A 36 5.44 -3.69 -4.02
CA ALA A 36 5.76 -4.38 -2.77
C ALA A 36 4.94 -5.68 -2.58
N ALA A 37 3.74 -5.76 -3.14
CA ALA A 37 2.89 -6.96 -3.10
C ALA A 37 3.19 -7.95 -4.24
N ALA A 38 4.08 -7.62 -5.17
CA ALA A 38 4.40 -8.43 -6.35
C ALA A 38 4.83 -9.86 -6.06
N PRO A 39 5.75 -10.11 -5.11
CA PRO A 39 6.19 -11.48 -4.83
C PRO A 39 5.05 -12.35 -4.30
N SER A 40 4.25 -11.81 -3.38
CA SER A 40 3.11 -12.50 -2.75
C SER A 40 2.01 -12.77 -3.77
N ALA A 41 1.72 -11.80 -4.64
CA ALA A 41 0.74 -11.91 -5.70
C ALA A 41 1.16 -12.99 -6.73
N LEU A 42 2.42 -13.01 -7.15
CA LEU A 42 2.97 -14.03 -8.03
C LEU A 42 2.93 -15.42 -7.38
N ALA A 43 3.30 -15.53 -6.10
CA ALA A 43 3.25 -16.79 -5.36
C ALA A 43 1.81 -17.34 -5.27
N ALA A 44 0.83 -16.48 -4.99
CA ALA A 44 -0.58 -16.89 -4.98
C ALA A 44 -1.04 -17.35 -6.38
N GLY A 45 -0.66 -16.61 -7.43
CA GLY A 45 -0.99 -16.96 -8.82
C GLY A 45 -0.38 -18.29 -9.27
N THR A 46 0.90 -18.54 -8.98
CA THR A 46 1.55 -19.82 -9.31
C THR A 46 0.93 -20.98 -8.56
N LEU A 47 0.53 -20.78 -7.29
CA LEU A 47 -0.15 -21.80 -6.49
C LEU A 47 -1.50 -22.20 -7.12
N LEU A 48 -2.28 -21.22 -7.58
CA LEU A 48 -3.57 -21.47 -8.24
C LEU A 48 -3.38 -22.24 -9.56
N VAL A 49 -2.37 -21.88 -10.36
CA VAL A 49 -2.04 -22.61 -11.59
C VAL A 49 -1.61 -24.05 -11.28
N ALA A 50 -0.75 -24.24 -10.27
CA ALA A 50 -0.32 -25.57 -9.84
C ALA A 50 -1.51 -26.42 -9.35
N GLY A 51 -2.40 -25.84 -8.54
CA GLY A 51 -3.64 -26.49 -8.08
C GLY A 51 -4.57 -26.87 -9.23
N ALA A 52 -4.69 -26.03 -10.25
CA ALA A 52 -5.47 -26.33 -11.45
C ALA A 52 -4.87 -27.49 -12.25
N LEU A 53 -3.54 -27.51 -12.43
CA LEU A 53 -2.83 -28.60 -13.12
C LEU A 53 -2.92 -29.93 -12.37
N LEU A 54 -2.75 -29.92 -11.05
CA LEU A 54 -2.91 -31.09 -10.19
C LEU A 54 -4.35 -31.61 -10.21
N GLY A 55 -5.34 -30.70 -10.17
CA GLY A 55 -6.74 -31.04 -10.32
C GLY A 55 -7.04 -31.73 -11.66
N LEU A 56 -6.51 -31.19 -12.77
CA LEU A 56 -6.63 -31.80 -14.09
C LEU A 56 -6.02 -33.21 -14.12
N PHE A 57 -4.87 -33.40 -13.49
CA PHE A 57 -4.21 -34.70 -13.40
C PHE A 57 -5.01 -35.70 -12.56
N ALA A 58 -5.60 -35.27 -11.44
CA ALA A 58 -6.47 -36.09 -10.60
C ALA A 58 -7.72 -36.54 -11.35
N VAL A 59 -8.37 -35.65 -12.11
CA VAL A 59 -9.51 -35.99 -12.98
C VAL A 59 -9.11 -37.00 -14.05
N ARG A 60 -7.92 -36.85 -14.66
CA ARG A 60 -7.39 -37.83 -15.63
C ARG A 60 -7.18 -39.21 -15.02
N ARG A 61 -6.85 -39.28 -13.72
CA ARG A 61 -6.75 -40.53 -12.96
C ARG A 61 -8.10 -41.02 -12.39
N GLY A 62 -9.20 -40.33 -12.67
CA GLY A 62 -10.54 -40.69 -12.20
C GLY A 62 -10.82 -40.34 -10.73
N SER A 63 -9.95 -39.56 -10.08
CA SER A 63 -10.09 -39.19 -8.67
C SER A 63 -10.73 -37.81 -8.52
N TRP A 64 -12.03 -37.79 -8.22
CA TRP A 64 -12.78 -36.57 -7.92
C TRP A 64 -12.37 -35.94 -6.58
N SER A 65 -12.14 -36.77 -5.56
CA SER A 65 -11.66 -36.28 -4.25
C SER A 65 -10.29 -35.62 -4.36
N GLY A 66 -9.39 -36.18 -5.18
CA GLY A 66 -8.09 -35.57 -5.47
C GLY A 66 -8.19 -34.22 -6.16
N MET A 67 -9.17 -34.04 -7.06
CA MET A 67 -9.43 -32.76 -7.71
C MET A 67 -9.86 -31.69 -6.70
N PHE A 68 -10.86 -31.99 -5.86
CA PHE A 68 -11.36 -31.06 -4.85
C PHE A 68 -10.28 -30.70 -3.81
N LEU A 69 -9.48 -31.67 -3.37
CA LEU A 69 -8.37 -31.43 -2.46
C LEU A 69 -7.31 -30.53 -3.10
N ALA A 70 -6.90 -30.78 -4.35
CA ALA A 70 -5.87 -30.00 -5.01
C ALA A 70 -6.31 -28.55 -5.26
N GLN A 71 -7.52 -28.34 -5.79
CA GLN A 71 -8.03 -27.00 -6.07
C GLN A 71 -8.41 -26.25 -4.79
N GLY A 72 -9.04 -26.93 -3.82
CA GLY A 72 -9.44 -26.33 -2.55
C GLY A 72 -8.25 -25.89 -1.71
N SER A 73 -7.23 -26.77 -1.57
CA SER A 73 -6.01 -26.42 -0.82
C SER A 73 -5.21 -25.31 -1.49
N ALA A 74 -5.10 -25.32 -2.83
CA ALA A 74 -4.44 -24.25 -3.57
C ALA A 74 -5.16 -22.91 -3.42
N ALA A 75 -6.50 -22.91 -3.50
CA ALA A 75 -7.30 -21.70 -3.29
C ALA A 75 -7.16 -21.15 -1.86
N ALA A 76 -7.28 -22.02 -0.85
CA ALA A 76 -7.13 -21.63 0.55
C ALA A 76 -5.73 -21.07 0.84
N ALA A 77 -4.69 -21.72 0.34
CA ALA A 77 -3.32 -21.25 0.51
C ALA A 77 -3.05 -19.94 -0.25
N ALA A 78 -3.59 -19.77 -1.46
CA ALA A 78 -3.50 -18.50 -2.18
C ALA A 78 -4.18 -17.35 -1.42
N ILE A 79 -5.37 -17.58 -0.85
CA ILE A 79 -6.06 -16.60 -0.01
C ILE A 79 -5.22 -16.27 1.23
N LEU A 80 -4.67 -17.27 1.91
CA LEU A 80 -3.78 -17.06 3.06
C LEU A 80 -2.55 -16.22 2.70
N ILE A 81 -1.91 -16.51 1.56
CA ILE A 81 -0.75 -15.73 1.09
C ILE A 81 -1.15 -14.26 0.86
N VAL A 82 -2.29 -14.03 0.22
CA VAL A 82 -2.78 -12.67 -0.04
C VAL A 82 -3.11 -11.95 1.27
N CYS A 83 -3.86 -12.58 2.18
CA CYS A 83 -4.27 -11.95 3.44
C CYS A 83 -3.10 -11.68 4.39
N VAL A 84 -2.12 -12.59 4.47
CA VAL A 84 -1.02 -12.49 5.43
C VAL A 84 0.15 -11.67 4.90
N PHE A 85 0.43 -11.72 3.59
CA PHE A 85 1.63 -11.08 3.04
C PHE A 85 1.33 -9.95 2.06
N ALA A 86 0.30 -10.06 1.22
CA ALA A 86 -0.03 -8.99 0.28
C ALA A 86 -0.80 -7.85 0.96
N LEU A 87 -1.79 -8.17 1.79
CA LEU A 87 -2.65 -7.18 2.42
C LEU A 87 -1.87 -6.21 3.33
N PRO A 88 -0.98 -6.66 4.24
CA PRO A 88 -0.22 -5.74 5.08
C PRO A 88 0.73 -4.85 4.26
N ALA A 89 1.33 -5.41 3.20
CA ALA A 89 2.18 -4.65 2.29
C ALA A 89 1.39 -3.55 1.57
N ILE A 90 0.11 -3.78 1.27
CA ILE A 90 -0.77 -2.79 0.61
C ILE A 90 -1.37 -1.80 1.63
N GLU A 91 -1.60 -2.22 2.87
CA GLU A 91 -2.15 -1.36 3.93
C GLU A 91 -1.24 -0.14 4.18
N GLU A 92 0.08 -0.27 4.00
CA GLU A 92 1.03 0.85 4.07
C GLU A 92 0.78 1.95 3.01
N PHE A 93 0.07 1.62 1.92
CA PHE A 93 -0.24 2.55 0.83
C PHE A 93 -1.61 3.21 0.98
N ASP A 94 -2.56 2.56 1.66
CA ASP A 94 -3.95 3.03 1.74
C ASP A 94 -4.35 3.56 3.13
N SER A 95 -3.73 3.05 4.20
CA SER A 95 -4.09 3.41 5.58
C SER A 95 -3.04 4.30 6.23
N THR A 96 -3.46 5.40 6.85
CA THR A 96 -2.58 6.18 7.75
C THR A 96 -2.37 5.54 9.12
N ARG A 97 -3.06 4.43 9.41
CA ARG A 97 -2.95 3.73 10.70
C ARG A 97 -1.51 3.37 11.08
N PRO A 98 -0.68 2.76 10.21
CA PRO A 98 0.69 2.40 10.58
C PRO A 98 1.55 3.64 10.86
N LEU A 99 1.33 4.71 10.10
CA LEU A 99 2.01 6.00 10.29
C LEU A 99 1.64 6.60 11.65
N VAL A 100 0.35 6.73 11.96
CA VAL A 100 -0.12 7.29 13.24
C VAL A 100 0.32 6.41 14.42
N SER A 101 0.26 5.09 14.28
CA SER A 101 0.69 4.16 15.32
C SER A 101 2.18 4.31 15.65
N GLN A 102 3.04 4.52 14.64
CA GLN A 102 4.47 4.75 14.87
C GLN A 102 4.75 6.12 15.47
N LEU A 103 4.08 7.17 14.99
CA LEU A 103 4.21 8.51 15.57
C LEU A 103 3.76 8.53 17.03
N ARG A 104 2.70 7.78 17.37
CA ARG A 104 2.25 7.61 18.76
C ARG A 104 3.25 6.81 19.59
N ALA A 105 3.82 5.74 19.05
CA ALA A 105 4.86 4.98 19.75
C ALA A 105 6.12 5.81 20.04
N GLN A 106 6.38 6.84 19.23
CA GLN A 106 7.46 7.81 19.43
C GLN A 106 7.05 9.03 20.28
N GLY A 107 5.78 9.15 20.68
CA GLY A 107 5.24 10.28 21.44
C GLY A 107 5.14 11.59 20.64
N ILE A 108 5.09 11.52 19.30
CA ILE A 108 5.14 12.66 18.38
C ILE A 108 3.74 13.03 17.86
N ASP A 109 2.74 12.15 18.00
CA ASP A 109 1.37 12.36 17.49
C ASP A 109 0.68 13.64 18.03
N GLY A 110 1.00 14.04 19.26
CA GLY A 110 0.57 15.32 19.84
C GLY A 110 1.17 16.57 19.16
N THR A 111 2.32 16.45 18.48
CA THR A 111 3.02 17.57 17.82
C THR A 111 2.64 17.76 16.36
N ILE A 112 1.70 16.94 15.85
CA ILE A 112 1.20 17.08 14.49
C ILE A 112 0.31 18.33 14.41
N VAL A 113 0.70 19.29 13.60
CA VAL A 113 0.00 20.58 13.48
C VAL A 113 -0.85 20.67 12.22
N GLY A 114 -0.63 19.82 11.22
CA GLY A 114 -1.30 19.93 9.93
C GLY A 114 -1.02 18.78 8.97
N ALA A 115 -1.82 18.74 7.89
CA ALA A 115 -1.56 17.93 6.72
C ALA A 115 -1.46 18.83 5.49
N TYR A 116 -0.42 18.64 4.65
CA TYR A 116 -0.25 19.39 3.41
C TYR A 116 -0.49 18.49 2.19
N ARG A 117 -1.55 18.80 1.41
CA ARG A 117 -2.03 18.04 0.24
C ARG A 117 -2.29 16.55 0.47
N ALA A 118 -2.19 16.09 1.71
CA ALA A 118 -2.34 14.70 2.13
C ALA A 118 -3.75 14.47 2.66
N ARG A 119 -4.76 14.79 1.86
CA ARG A 119 -6.16 14.62 2.24
C ARG A 119 -6.43 13.14 2.54
N ASP A 120 -6.80 12.86 3.80
CA ASP A 120 -7.09 11.51 4.23
C ASP A 120 -8.04 11.53 5.45
N LEU A 121 -9.24 10.98 5.27
CA LEU A 121 -10.23 10.86 6.34
C LEU A 121 -9.76 9.93 7.46
N SER A 122 -8.88 8.97 7.15
CA SER A 122 -8.34 8.03 8.12
C SER A 122 -7.37 8.71 9.11
N LEU A 123 -6.72 9.80 8.71
CA LEU A 123 -5.73 10.49 9.53
C LEU A 123 -6.37 11.07 10.80
N GLU A 124 -7.47 11.83 10.64
CA GLU A 124 -8.20 12.42 11.77
C GLU A 124 -8.81 11.34 12.67
N PHE A 125 -9.34 10.27 12.06
CA PHE A 125 -9.91 9.14 12.80
C PHE A 125 -8.87 8.48 13.72
N TYR A 126 -7.66 8.18 13.22
CA TYR A 126 -6.63 7.51 14.01
C TYR A 126 -5.92 8.46 15.00
N LEU A 127 -5.83 9.75 14.68
CA LEU A 127 -5.34 10.76 15.61
C LEU A 127 -6.34 11.10 16.71
N GLY A 128 -7.64 10.85 16.49
CA GLY A 128 -8.70 11.19 17.43
C GLY A 128 -8.95 12.70 17.54
N ARG A 129 -8.45 13.50 16.59
CA ARG A 129 -8.62 14.95 16.53
C ARG A 129 -8.57 15.45 15.09
N GLN A 130 -9.17 16.60 14.86
CA GLN A 130 -9.06 17.29 13.57
C GLN A 130 -7.67 17.91 13.42
N VAL A 131 -7.18 17.88 12.18
CA VAL A 131 -5.88 18.46 11.81
C VAL A 131 -6.11 19.32 10.59
N PRO A 132 -5.66 20.58 10.56
CA PRO A 132 -5.90 21.44 9.40
C PRO A 132 -5.26 20.86 8.15
N LEU A 133 -6.07 20.71 7.10
CA LEU A 133 -5.62 20.38 5.76
C LEU A 133 -5.29 21.67 5.01
N VAL A 134 -4.10 21.74 4.45
CA VAL A 134 -3.63 22.86 3.64
C VAL A 134 -3.24 22.34 2.26
N ASP A 135 -3.82 22.91 1.21
CA ASP A 135 -3.49 22.54 -0.17
C ASP A 135 -2.60 23.60 -0.86
N ASP A 136 -2.60 24.82 -0.35
CA ASP A 136 -1.84 25.93 -0.90
C ASP A 136 -0.45 26.07 -0.25
N PRO A 137 0.65 26.12 -1.04
CA PRO A 137 2.00 26.27 -0.49
C PRO A 137 2.24 27.64 0.16
N GLY A 138 1.51 28.69 -0.24
CA GLY A 138 1.59 30.01 0.42
C GLY A 138 1.00 29.94 1.83
N GLU A 139 -0.19 29.36 1.97
CA GLU A 139 -0.82 29.13 3.27
C GLU A 139 0.04 28.24 4.17
N LEU A 140 0.66 27.19 3.61
CA LEU A 140 1.58 26.33 4.36
C LEU A 140 2.72 27.15 4.97
N ARG A 141 3.36 28.03 4.19
CA ARG A 141 4.45 28.89 4.70
C ARG A 141 3.97 29.83 5.80
N THR A 142 2.80 30.44 5.63
CA THR A 142 2.22 31.31 6.67
C THR A 142 2.00 30.55 7.97
N ARG A 143 1.45 29.33 7.90
CA ARG A 143 1.22 28.51 9.10
C ARG A 143 2.51 27.99 9.73
N VAL A 144 3.49 27.58 8.93
CA VAL A 144 4.82 27.19 9.42
C VAL A 144 5.53 28.36 10.10
N GLY A 145 5.32 29.59 9.62
CA GLY A 145 5.82 30.80 10.27
C GLY A 145 5.14 31.09 11.62
N ALA A 146 3.85 30.77 11.75
CA ALA A 146 3.09 30.94 13.00
C ALA A 146 3.39 29.84 14.04
N GLU A 147 3.59 28.60 13.59
CA GLU A 147 3.90 27.43 14.43
C GLU A 147 5.20 26.74 13.95
N PRO A 148 6.37 27.36 14.19
CA PRO A 148 7.64 26.81 13.73
C PRO A 148 7.97 25.50 14.43
N GLY A 149 8.42 24.51 13.66
CA GLY A 149 8.84 23.22 14.18
C GLY A 149 7.68 22.26 14.47
N GLY A 150 6.46 22.58 14.06
CA GLY A 150 5.34 21.64 14.07
C GLY A 150 5.56 20.47 13.08
N VAL A 151 4.99 19.31 13.39
CA VAL A 151 5.05 18.14 12.50
C VAL A 151 3.89 18.17 11.52
N TRP A 152 4.21 18.03 10.23
CA TRP A 152 3.26 18.03 9.13
C TRP A 152 3.23 16.67 8.46
N ILE A 153 2.03 16.19 8.16
CA ILE A 153 1.84 15.02 7.29
C ILE A 153 1.79 15.51 5.85
N VAL A 154 2.74 15.05 5.03
CA VAL A 154 2.85 15.45 3.63
C VAL A 154 2.86 14.23 2.73
N LEU A 155 2.54 14.41 1.46
CA LEU A 155 2.75 13.35 0.49
C LEU A 155 4.24 13.18 0.21
N THR A 156 4.74 11.94 0.23
CA THR A 156 6.17 11.65 0.02
C THR A 156 6.68 12.18 -1.33
N ARG A 157 5.83 12.14 -2.35
CA ARG A 157 6.13 12.70 -3.69
C ARG A 157 6.36 14.21 -3.71
N ASP A 158 5.86 14.93 -2.70
CA ASP A 158 6.02 16.38 -2.60
C ASP A 158 7.24 16.77 -1.73
N LEU A 159 7.90 15.82 -1.07
CA LEU A 159 9.12 16.08 -0.28
C LEU A 159 10.24 16.75 -1.09
N PRO A 160 10.57 16.33 -2.34
CA PRO A 160 11.61 17.00 -3.10
C PRO A 160 11.28 18.47 -3.37
N ARG A 161 10.00 18.79 -3.60
CA ARG A 161 9.54 20.16 -3.83
C ARG A 161 9.62 21.00 -2.56
N LEU A 162 9.21 20.43 -1.42
CA LEU A 162 9.31 21.10 -0.13
C LEU A 162 10.77 21.35 0.28
N ARG A 163 11.67 20.39 0.03
CA ARG A 163 13.11 20.53 0.30
C ARG A 163 13.80 21.56 -0.59
N ALA A 164 13.30 21.74 -1.81
CA ALA A 164 13.79 22.76 -2.74
C ALA A 164 13.23 24.16 -2.42
N ASP A 165 12.24 24.27 -1.52
CA ASP A 165 11.65 25.56 -1.15
C ASP A 165 12.58 26.32 -0.20
N ALA A 166 13.19 27.40 -0.69
CA ALA A 166 14.09 28.23 0.08
C ALA A 166 13.42 28.93 1.29
N ALA A 167 12.09 28.94 1.37
CA ALA A 167 11.35 29.52 2.49
C ALA A 167 11.15 28.52 3.66
N LEU A 168 11.45 27.24 3.47
CA LEU A 168 11.15 26.19 4.45
C LEU A 168 12.41 25.39 4.81
N THR A 169 12.52 25.03 6.09
CA THR A 169 13.39 23.94 6.55
C THR A 169 12.55 22.67 6.65
N VAL A 170 13.03 21.58 6.07
CA VAL A 170 12.31 20.29 6.03
C VAL A 170 13.18 19.23 6.68
N GLU A 171 12.82 18.82 7.89
CA GLU A 171 13.48 17.73 8.60
C GLU A 171 12.58 16.48 8.59
N PRO A 172 13.05 15.34 8.03
CA PRO A 172 12.26 14.12 8.02
C PRO A 172 12.17 13.52 9.42
N VAL A 173 10.94 13.34 9.92
CA VAL A 173 10.69 12.60 11.18
C VAL A 173 10.45 11.14 10.87
N LEU A 174 9.64 10.86 9.85
CA LEU A 174 9.34 9.52 9.40
C LEU A 174 8.98 9.54 7.91
N GLU A 175 9.75 8.81 7.10
CA GLU A 175 9.48 8.67 5.66
C GLU A 175 8.82 7.33 5.34
N ARG A 176 7.70 7.37 4.62
CA ARG A 176 7.04 6.18 4.07
C ARG A 176 6.77 6.36 2.58
N PRO A 177 6.38 5.32 1.83
CA PRO A 177 6.22 5.40 0.37
C PRO A 177 5.19 6.45 -0.11
N CYS A 178 4.07 6.62 0.62
CA CYS A 178 2.98 7.51 0.19
C CYS A 178 2.88 8.81 0.97
N ARG A 179 3.09 8.75 2.30
CA ARG A 179 2.96 9.89 3.21
C ARG A 179 4.13 9.91 4.18
N SER A 180 4.70 11.07 4.40
CA SER A 180 5.80 11.26 5.34
C SER A 180 5.40 12.27 6.40
N ALA A 181 5.89 12.06 7.62
CA ALA A 181 5.85 13.06 8.67
C ALA A 181 7.15 13.86 8.61
N VAL A 182 7.03 15.18 8.46
CA VAL A 182 8.16 16.10 8.42
C VAL A 182 7.98 17.21 9.42
N ARG A 183 9.07 17.61 10.06
CA ARG A 183 9.10 18.84 10.83
C ARG A 183 9.41 19.97 9.88
N LEU A 184 8.49 20.93 9.80
CA LEU A 184 8.66 22.12 8.98
C LEU A 184 8.99 23.31 9.86
N GLY A 185 10.01 24.06 9.47
CA GLY A 185 10.32 25.35 10.07
C GLY A 185 10.43 26.43 8.99
N PRO A 186 10.38 27.71 9.38
CA PRO A 186 10.77 28.79 8.49
C PRO A 186 12.27 28.62 8.19
N ALA A 187 12.66 28.77 6.93
CA ALA A 187 14.07 28.89 6.61
C ALA A 187 14.64 30.07 7.40
N HIS A 188 15.60 29.81 8.28
CA HIS A 188 16.35 30.88 8.90
C HIS A 188 17.04 31.64 7.77
N LEU A 189 16.60 32.89 7.54
CA LEU A 189 17.38 33.89 6.83
C LEU A 189 18.75 33.90 7.50
N GLY A 190 19.71 33.21 6.89
CA GLY A 190 21.09 33.22 7.32
C GLY A 190 21.47 34.66 7.55
N MET A 191 21.90 34.96 8.77
CA MET A 191 22.46 36.25 9.12
C MET A 191 23.47 36.61 8.03
N ARG A 192 23.24 37.74 7.36
CA ARG A 192 24.33 38.57 6.86
C ARG A 192 25.21 38.87 8.07
N HIS A 193 26.22 38.04 8.31
CA HIS A 193 27.41 38.50 9.02
C HIS A 193 28.10 39.46 8.06
N GLY A 194 27.92 40.76 8.36
CA GLY A 194 28.73 41.78 7.76
C GLY A 194 30.21 41.47 8.01
N ARG A 195 30.98 41.57 6.94
CA ARG A 195 32.21 42.36 6.87
C ARG A 195 32.50 42.61 5.40
#